data_AF-A0A1Q5Q5P3-F1
#
_entry.id   AF-A0A1Q5Q5P3-F1
#
_cell.length_a   1.000
_cell.length_b   1.000
_cell.length_c   1.000
_cell.angle_alpha   90.00
_cell.angle_beta   90.00
_cell.angle_gamma   90.00
#
_symmetry.space_group_name_H-M   'P 1'
#
loop_
_entity.id
_entity.type
_entity.pdbx_description
1 polymer ?
#
loop_
_entity_poly.entity_id
_entity_poly.type
_entity_poly.pdbx_seq_one_letter_code
_entity_poly.pdbx_strand_id
1 'polypeptide(L)'
;MSDVVHVPERTCVGCRTRAPRDQLIRFVLREGRACYDPQAAASGRGAWLHPDETCRQAALRNRGMSRAFRTQVLAIDEITQ
;
A
#
# COMPACT_ATOMS: atom_id res chain seq x y z
N MET A 1 -5.41 16.34 29.72
CA MET A 1 -6.03 15.01 29.50
C MET A 1 -7.00 15.16 28.34
N SER A 2 -6.77 14.72 27.12
CA SER A 2 -5.65 14.02 26.49
C SER A 2 -5.77 14.40 25.01
N ASP A 3 -4.71 14.94 24.40
CA ASP A 3 -4.70 15.18 22.96
C ASP A 3 -4.75 13.82 22.26
N VAL A 4 -5.94 13.44 21.80
CA VAL A 4 -6.10 12.28 20.93
C VAL A 4 -5.47 12.66 19.60
N VAL A 5 -4.21 12.27 19.41
CA VAL A 5 -3.53 12.42 18.12
C VAL A 5 -4.35 11.65 17.09
N HIS A 6 -4.98 12.37 16.17
CA HIS A 6 -5.69 11.73 15.06
C HIS A 6 -4.68 11.04 14.15
N VAL A 7 -4.56 9.72 14.29
CA VAL A 7 -3.69 8.93 13.41
C VAL A 7 -4.47 8.67 12.11
N PRO A 8 -3.96 9.12 10.95
CA PRO A 8 -4.64 8.89 9.70
C PRO A 8 -4.67 7.40 9.37
N GLU A 9 -5.87 6.85 9.25
CA GLU A 9 -6.08 5.48 8.78
C GLU A 9 -6.00 5.42 7.26
N ARG A 10 -5.53 4.28 6.75
CA ARG A 10 -5.50 3.95 5.33
C ARG A 10 -6.09 2.56 5.13
N THR A 11 -6.56 2.30 3.91
CA THR A 11 -7.16 1.01 3.56
C THR A 11 -6.13 0.15 2.85
N CYS A 12 -5.90 -1.05 3.37
CA CYS A 12 -5.09 -2.05 2.71
C CYS A 12 -5.74 -2.48 1.38
N VAL A 13 -5.00 -2.42 0.28
CA VAL A 13 -5.51 -2.82 -1.05
C VAL A 13 -5.65 -4.33 -1.22
N GLY A 14 -5.02 -5.12 -0.34
CA GLY A 14 -5.14 -6.57 -0.28
C GLY A 14 -6.40 -7.03 0.43
N CYS A 15 -6.45 -6.84 1.76
CA CYS A 15 -7.55 -7.31 2.61
C CYS A 15 -8.72 -6.33 2.74
N ARG A 16 -8.60 -5.09 2.27
CA ARG A 16 -9.65 -4.04 2.34
C ARG A 16 -9.96 -3.51 3.75
N THR A 17 -9.22 -3.96 4.77
CA THR A 17 -9.32 -3.44 6.15
C THR A 17 -8.62 -2.08 6.28
N ARG A 18 -9.12 -1.24 7.20
CA ARG A 18 -8.46 0.01 7.59
C ARG A 18 -7.43 -0.26 8.68
N ALA A 19 -6.28 0.37 8.58
CA ALA A 19 -5.26 0.36 9.62
C ALA A 19 -4.54 1.72 9.67
N PRO A 20 -3.95 2.05 10.83
CA PRO A 20 -3.02 3.15 10.97
C PRO A 20 -1.89 3.13 9.92
N ARG A 21 -1.38 4.32 9.54
CA ARG A 21 -0.30 4.46 8.55
C ARG A 21 0.95 3.64 8.90
N ASP A 22 1.32 3.56 10.17
CA ASP A 22 2.50 2.84 10.67
C ASP A 22 2.39 1.31 10.56
N GLN A 23 1.18 0.78 10.44
CA GLN A 23 0.92 -0.64 10.20
C GLN A 23 0.87 -1.00 8.70
N LEU A 24 1.01 -0.01 7.82
CA LEU A 24 0.87 -0.17 6.38
C LEU A 24 2.13 0.32 5.67
N ILE A 25 2.52 -0.43 4.64
CA ILE A 25 3.57 -0.03 3.71
C ILE A 25 2.96 0.67 2.51
N ARG A 26 3.56 1.80 2.10
CA ARG A 26 3.17 2.52 0.89
C ARG A 26 3.92 1.94 -0.30
N PHE A 27 3.18 1.78 -1.39
CA PHE A 27 3.72 1.53 -2.71
C PHE A 27 3.38 2.69 -3.64
N VAL A 28 4.26 2.98 -4.58
CA VAL A 28 4.03 3.89 -5.70
C VAL A 28 4.20 3.17 -7.03
N LEU A 29 3.51 3.64 -8.05
CA LEU A 29 3.66 3.08 -9.38
C LEU A 29 4.89 3.68 -10.07
N ARG A 30 5.82 2.84 -10.52
CA ARG A 30 6.92 3.22 -11.42
C ARG A 30 7.00 2.21 -12.55
N GLU A 31 6.93 2.68 -13.79
CA GLU A 31 7.08 1.83 -14.99
C GLU A 31 6.18 0.56 -14.98
N GLY A 32 4.94 0.70 -14.50
CA GLY A 32 3.99 -0.43 -14.41
C GLY A 32 4.19 -1.39 -13.23
N ARG A 33 5.14 -1.09 -12.34
CA ARG A 33 5.44 -1.87 -11.12
C ARG A 33 5.06 -1.10 -9.87
N ALA A 34 4.53 -1.80 -8.87
CA ALA A 34 4.29 -1.24 -7.55
C ALA A 34 5.58 -1.33 -6.73
N CYS A 35 6.27 -0.21 -6.59
CA CYS A 35 7.55 -0.10 -5.90
C CYS A 35 7.34 0.35 -4.45
N TYR A 36 8.11 -0.24 -3.54
CA TYR A 36 8.10 0.10 -2.12
C TYR A 36 8.55 1.56 -1.89
N ASP A 37 7.80 2.31 -1.08
CA ASP A 37 8.08 3.71 -0.72
C ASP A 37 7.95 3.91 0.81
N PRO A 38 8.96 3.46 1.60
CA PRO A 38 8.91 3.49 3.06
C PRO A 38 8.74 4.89 3.63
N GLN A 39 9.35 5.88 2.99
CA GLN A 39 9.34 7.27 3.46
C GLN A 39 8.03 8.00 3.13
N ALA A 40 7.17 7.39 2.29
CA ALA A 40 6.04 8.07 1.67
C ALA A 40 6.44 9.41 1.00
N ALA A 41 7.65 9.48 0.45
CA ALA A 41 8.22 10.70 -0.12
C ALA A 41 8.06 10.74 -1.64
N ALA A 42 7.79 9.60 -2.28
CA ALA A 42 7.64 9.57 -3.73
C ALA A 42 6.35 10.27 -4.18
N SER A 43 6.49 11.08 -5.23
CA SER A 43 5.38 11.76 -5.90
C SER A 43 4.49 10.77 -6.65
N GLY A 44 3.19 11.07 -6.71
CA GLY A 44 2.22 10.28 -7.46
C GLY A 44 1.24 9.50 -6.59
N ARG A 45 0.42 8.67 -7.24
CA ARG A 45 -0.59 7.86 -6.56
C ARG A 45 0.10 6.82 -5.67
N GLY A 46 -0.32 6.77 -4.41
CA GLY A 46 0.13 5.75 -3.45
C GLY A 46 -0.94 4.69 -3.20
N ALA A 47 -0.52 3.45 -3.03
CA ALA A 47 -1.34 2.35 -2.54
C ALA A 47 -0.79 1.88 -1.19
N TRP A 48 -1.66 1.43 -0.30
CA TRP A 48 -1.28 0.96 1.03
C TRP A 48 -1.54 -0.53 1.15
N LEU A 49 -0.61 -1.27 1.75
CA LEU A 49 -0.71 -2.71 1.94
C LEU A 49 -0.19 -3.05 3.34
N HIS A 50 -0.72 -4.08 4.00
CA HIS A 50 -0.06 -4.60 5.18
C HIS A 50 1.25 -5.29 4.80
N PRO A 51 2.30 -5.24 5.65
CA PRO A 51 3.55 -5.98 5.46
C PRO A 51 3.34 -7.47 5.78
N ASP A 52 2.39 -8.11 5.09
CA ASP A 52 1.99 -9.48 5.30
C ASP A 52 1.75 -10.17 3.95
N GLU A 53 2.20 -11.42 3.83
CA GLU A 53 2.14 -12.18 2.59
C GLU A 53 0.70 -12.47 2.17
N THR A 54 -0.22 -12.65 3.13
CA THR A 54 -1.65 -12.85 2.82
C THR A 54 -2.23 -11.63 2.13
N CYS A 55 -1.90 -10.43 2.63
CA CYS A 55 -2.31 -9.18 2.01
C CYS A 55 -1.66 -8.99 0.63
N ARG A 56 -0.37 -9.31 0.47
CA ARG A 56 0.32 -9.25 -0.82
C ARG A 56 -0.33 -10.16 -1.85
N GLN A 57 -0.53 -11.42 -1.52
CA GLN A 57 -1.20 -12.36 -2.41
C GLN A 57 -2.63 -11.94 -2.72
N ALA A 58 -3.38 -11.44 -1.73
CA ALA A 58 -4.71 -10.91 -1.95
C ALA A 58 -4.69 -9.75 -2.95
N ALA A 59 -3.75 -8.81 -2.83
CA ALA A 59 -3.60 -7.68 -3.74
C ALA A 59 -3.24 -8.11 -5.18
N LEU A 60 -2.46 -9.17 -5.34
CA LEU A 60 -2.19 -9.77 -6.65
C LEU A 60 -3.44 -10.44 -7.22
N ARG A 61 -4.07 -11.36 -6.47
CA ARG A 61 -5.25 -12.11 -6.87
C ARG A 61 -6.42 -11.21 -7.25
N ASN A 62 -6.69 -10.21 -6.40
CA ASN A 62 -7.83 -9.34 -6.61
C ASN A 62 -7.51 -8.17 -7.55
N ARG A 63 -6.26 -7.93 -7.97
CA ARG A 63 -5.83 -6.72 -8.73
C ARG A 63 -5.95 -5.42 -7.93
N GLY A 64 -5.70 -5.48 -6.62
CA GLY A 64 -5.84 -4.36 -5.68
C GLY A 64 -4.92 -3.19 -6.01
N MET A 65 -3.67 -3.47 -6.37
CA MET A 65 -2.72 -2.44 -6.80
C MET A 65 -3.17 -1.78 -8.11
N SER A 66 -3.63 -2.57 -9.08
CA SER A 66 -4.12 -2.03 -10.35
C SER A 66 -5.31 -1.09 -10.17
N ARG A 67 -6.23 -1.43 -9.26
CA ARG A 67 -7.36 -0.53 -8.92
C ARG A 67 -6.89 0.74 -8.21
N ALA A 68 -5.93 0.63 -7.29
CA ALA A 68 -5.42 1.79 -6.56
C ALA A 68 -4.71 2.79 -7.49
N PHE A 69 -3.87 2.29 -8.41
CA PHE A 69 -3.16 3.15 -9.36
C PHE A 69 -3.97 3.49 -10.61
N ARG A 70 -5.15 2.87 -10.82
CA ARG A 70 -6.00 3.00 -12.01
C ARG A 70 -5.27 2.65 -13.32
N THR A 71 -4.40 1.65 -13.27
CA THR A 71 -3.70 1.11 -14.44
C THR A 71 -3.29 -0.33 -14.17
N GLN A 72 -2.88 -1.06 -15.20
CA GLN A 72 -2.38 -2.41 -15.02
C GLN A 72 -1.03 -2.40 -14.29
N VAL A 73 -0.99 -3.04 -13.13
CA VAL A 73 0.24 -3.34 -12.40
C VAL A 73 0.71 -4.73 -12.77
N LEU A 74 1.97 -4.84 -13.20
CA LEU A 74 2.57 -6.08 -13.68
C LEU A 74 3.26 -6.85 -12.56
N ALA A 75 3.75 -6.17 -11.53
CA ALA A 75 4.42 -6.76 -10.38
C ALA A 75 4.30 -5.86 -9.15
N ILE A 76 4.39 -6.48 -7.96
CA ILE A 76 4.57 -5.81 -6.68
C ILE A 76 5.97 -6.18 -6.20
N ASP A 77 6.82 -5.18 -6.03
CA ASP A 77 8.19 -5.40 -5.58
C ASP A 77 8.20 -6.03 -4.19
N GLU A 78 9.21 -6.85 -3.93
CA GLU A 78 9.45 -7.40 -2.60
C GLU A 78 9.76 -6.27 -1.62
N ILE A 79 9.38 -6.43 -0.35
CA ILE A 79 9.71 -5.47 0.70
C ILE A 79 11.20 -5.68 1.02
N THR A 80 12.09 -5.24 0.14
CA THR A 80 13.52 -5.30 0.39
C THR A 80 13.86 -4.16 1.33
N GLN A 81 14.31 -4.51 2.55
CA GLN A 81 14.85 -3.57 3.52
C GLN A 81 16.13 -2.90 3.02
#